data_AF-A0A7C1YL89-F1
#
_entry.id   AF-A0A7C1YL89-F1
#
_cell.length_a   1.000
_cell.length_b   1.000
_cell.length_c   1.000
_cell.angle_alpha   90.00
_cell.angle_beta   90.00
_cell.angle_gamma   90.00
#
_symmetry.space_group_name_H-M   'P 1'
#
loop_
_entity.id
_entity.type
_entity.pdbx_description
1 polymer ?
#
loop_
_entity_poly.entity_id
_entity_poly.type
_entity_poly.pdbx_seq_one_letter_code
_entity_poly.pdbx_strand_id
1 'polypeptide(L)'
;MSTIIDRDYCLKHPMSIIKLFGLGVFLGMVFDKKKRLLERLTEYYAAHDYPLPGKIGDAYKLSALLEYRMARIYSGFAKKFHDNEEARKLFDELQQEEREHGRLMELCRYTVKTRPSLKYTPSVRDPSIRQMLQELRRIERKIDDLSLGEALDITERLEQGEVNTIFDRLLQQADQSESRVFEEQMHQTEGHGTTVPRRIQALREKVCAAAC
;
A
#
# COMPACT_ATOMS: atom_id res chain seq x y z
N MET A 1 -10.08 -13.71 -5.67
CA MET A 1 -9.28 -14.41 -4.64
C MET A 1 -8.11 -13.50 -4.34
N SER A 2 -8.00 -13.02 -3.10
CA SER A 2 -6.88 -12.21 -2.63
C SER A 2 -5.69 -13.15 -2.42
N THR A 3 -4.63 -12.99 -3.21
CA THR A 3 -3.36 -13.75 -3.07
C THR A 3 -2.28 -12.87 -2.45
N ILE A 4 -2.64 -12.11 -1.42
CA ILE A 4 -1.65 -11.57 -0.50
C ILE A 4 -0.83 -12.76 0.00
N ILE A 5 0.50 -12.65 0.04
CA ILE A 5 1.36 -13.64 0.69
C ILE A 5 1.04 -13.62 2.18
N ASP A 6 0.03 -14.40 2.50
CA ASP A 6 -0.53 -14.52 3.81
C ASP A 6 0.24 -15.58 4.59
N ARG A 7 -0.17 -15.75 5.83
CA ARG A 7 0.40 -16.77 6.70
C ARG A 7 0.28 -18.15 6.08
N ASP A 8 -0.81 -18.46 5.40
CA ASP A 8 -1.06 -19.79 4.87
C ASP A 8 -0.11 -20.12 3.72
N TYR A 9 0.20 -19.16 2.86
CA TYR A 9 1.29 -19.29 1.89
C TYR A 9 2.63 -19.54 2.60
N CYS A 10 2.97 -18.73 3.60
CA CYS A 10 4.24 -18.87 4.33
C CYS A 10 4.42 -20.26 4.95
N LEU A 11 3.34 -20.82 5.51
CA LEU A 11 3.33 -22.15 6.13
C LEU A 11 3.37 -23.29 5.11
N LYS A 12 2.85 -23.08 3.89
CA LYS A 12 2.95 -24.05 2.79
C LYS A 12 4.34 -24.05 2.12
N HIS A 13 5.10 -22.97 2.26
CA HIS A 13 6.41 -22.79 1.61
C HIS A 13 7.56 -22.48 2.60
N PRO A 14 7.73 -23.28 3.68
CA PRO A 14 8.64 -22.94 4.79
C PRO A 14 10.10 -22.78 4.35
N MET A 15 10.59 -23.66 3.48
CA MET A 15 11.98 -23.60 3.00
C MET A 15 12.25 -22.36 2.14
N SER A 16 11.26 -21.88 1.39
CA SER A 16 11.38 -20.65 0.61
C SER A 16 11.46 -19.44 1.53
N ILE A 17 10.57 -19.36 2.52
CA ILE A 17 10.56 -18.27 3.51
C ILE A 17 11.87 -18.24 4.32
N ILE A 18 12.35 -19.38 4.80
CA ILE A 18 13.60 -19.45 5.58
C ILE A 18 14.81 -19.04 4.72
N LYS A 19 14.87 -19.49 3.46
CA LYS A 19 15.99 -19.13 2.57
C LYS A 19 16.01 -17.64 2.21
N LEU A 20 14.84 -17.03 2.04
CA LEU A 20 14.73 -15.63 1.63
C LEU A 20 14.85 -14.66 2.80
N PHE A 21 14.26 -15.00 3.95
CA PHE A 21 14.07 -14.05 5.05
C PHE A 21 14.63 -14.54 6.39
N GLY A 22 15.20 -15.74 6.42
CA GLY A 22 15.78 -16.33 7.62
C GLY A 22 14.77 -17.05 8.52
N LEU A 23 15.31 -17.86 9.45
CA LEU A 23 14.53 -18.68 10.36
C LEU A 23 13.66 -17.86 11.33
N GLY A 24 14.17 -16.71 11.78
CA GLY A 24 13.45 -15.84 12.73
C GLY A 24 12.12 -15.32 12.17
N VAL A 25 12.11 -14.91 10.89
CA VAL A 25 10.88 -14.46 10.21
C VAL A 25 9.88 -15.60 10.09
N PHE A 26 10.32 -16.78 9.66
CA PHE A 26 9.46 -17.97 9.54
C PHE A 26 8.84 -18.36 10.90
N LEU A 27 9.64 -18.47 11.95
CA LEU A 27 9.14 -18.79 13.30
C LEU A 27 8.15 -17.73 13.77
N GLY A 28 8.41 -16.45 13.49
CA GLY A 28 7.45 -15.39 13.77
C GLY A 28 6.10 -15.62 13.10
N MET A 29 6.08 -16.02 11.81
CA MET A 29 4.83 -16.33 11.09
C MET A 29 4.08 -17.55 11.67
N VAL A 30 4.81 -18.50 12.27
CA VAL A 30 4.22 -19.65 12.96
C VAL A 30 3.54 -19.22 14.27
N PHE A 31 4.24 -18.44 15.10
CA PHE A 31 3.81 -18.14 16.47
C PHE A 31 2.82 -16.98 16.59
N ASP A 32 2.93 -15.96 15.73
CA ASP A 32 2.07 -14.79 15.78
C ASP A 32 1.19 -14.70 14.54
N LYS A 33 -0.05 -15.16 14.75
CA LYS A 33 -1.09 -15.32 13.72
C LYS A 33 -1.71 -14.00 13.26
N LYS A 34 -1.39 -12.87 13.93
CA LYS A 34 -2.03 -11.58 13.63
C LYS A 34 -1.28 -10.80 12.57
N LYS A 35 0.03 -10.97 12.47
CA LYS A 35 0.87 -10.20 11.53
C LYS A 35 0.94 -10.84 10.15
N ARG A 36 0.95 -9.98 9.14
CA ARG A 36 1.24 -10.35 7.74
C ARG A 36 2.74 -10.45 7.50
N LEU A 37 3.14 -11.08 6.39
CA LEU A 37 4.55 -11.25 6.05
C LEU A 37 5.27 -9.90 5.92
N LEU A 38 4.72 -8.94 5.17
CA LEU A 38 5.33 -7.62 4.98
C LEU A 38 5.49 -6.87 6.31
N GLU A 39 4.48 -6.89 7.16
CA GLU A 39 4.56 -6.29 8.50
C GLU A 39 5.74 -6.84 9.31
N ARG A 40 5.91 -8.17 9.29
CA ARG A 40 7.01 -8.83 10.01
C ARG A 40 8.37 -8.51 9.39
N LEU A 41 8.47 -8.46 8.06
CA LEU A 41 9.70 -8.10 7.37
C LEU A 41 10.09 -6.65 7.65
N THR A 42 9.15 -5.71 7.55
CA THR A 42 9.42 -4.30 7.85
C THR A 42 9.91 -4.11 9.29
N GLU A 43 9.29 -4.78 10.28
CA GLU A 43 9.76 -4.75 11.67
C GLU A 43 11.15 -5.37 11.85
N TYR A 44 11.40 -6.50 11.18
CA TYR A 44 12.70 -7.18 11.22
C TYR A 44 13.81 -6.27 10.69
N TYR A 45 13.66 -5.73 9.48
CA TYR A 45 14.68 -4.86 8.88
C TYR A 45 14.84 -3.53 9.63
N ALA A 46 13.75 -2.94 10.13
CA ALA A 46 13.84 -1.73 10.95
C ALA A 46 14.62 -1.92 12.26
N ALA A 47 14.63 -3.14 12.81
CA ALA A 47 15.34 -3.47 14.04
C ALA A 47 16.79 -3.95 13.83
N HIS A 48 17.12 -4.47 12.65
CA HIS A 48 18.39 -5.18 12.41
C HIS A 48 19.25 -4.61 11.30
N ASP A 49 18.73 -3.68 10.49
CA ASP A 49 19.42 -3.16 9.31
C ASP A 49 19.43 -1.63 9.27
N TYR A 50 20.27 -1.08 8.39
CA TYR A 50 20.38 0.36 8.17
C TYR A 50 19.58 0.75 6.93
N PRO A 51 18.63 1.69 7.04
CA PRO A 51 17.88 2.12 5.88
C PRO A 51 18.81 2.79 4.87
N LEU A 52 18.50 2.63 3.58
CA LEU A 52 19.25 3.25 2.51
C LEU A 52 19.34 4.77 2.74
N PRO A 53 20.55 5.36 2.74
CA PRO A 53 20.71 6.79 2.98
C PRO A 53 20.50 7.62 1.70
N GLY A 54 20.34 8.92 1.90
CA GLY A 54 20.29 9.89 0.80
C GLY A 54 18.99 9.87 -0.01
N LYS A 55 19.06 10.46 -1.21
CA LYS A 55 17.86 10.80 -2.01
C LYS A 55 16.97 9.59 -2.36
N ILE A 56 17.56 8.42 -2.57
CA ILE A 56 16.80 7.20 -2.94
C ILE A 56 16.05 6.66 -1.72
N GLY A 57 16.72 6.59 -0.56
CA GLY A 57 16.04 6.21 0.68
C GLY A 57 14.93 7.18 1.08
N ASP A 58 15.18 8.48 0.89
CA ASP A 58 14.17 9.53 1.10
C ASP A 58 12.97 9.38 0.15
N ALA A 59 13.19 8.93 -1.09
CA ALA A 59 12.13 8.67 -2.05
C ALA A 59 11.24 7.50 -1.64
N TYR A 60 11.81 6.36 -1.20
CA TYR A 60 11.03 5.24 -0.68
C TYR A 60 10.26 5.61 0.60
N LYS A 61 10.90 6.36 1.50
CA LYS A 61 10.24 6.89 2.70
C LYS A 61 9.09 7.83 2.35
N LEU A 62 9.27 8.70 1.35
CA LEU A 62 8.21 9.59 0.87
C LEU A 62 7.06 8.80 0.25
N SER A 63 7.35 7.79 -0.57
CA SER A 63 6.32 6.92 -1.15
C SER A 63 5.53 6.21 -0.05
N ALA A 64 6.21 5.59 0.92
CA ALA A 64 5.55 4.95 2.06
C ALA A 64 4.65 5.93 2.83
N LEU A 65 5.10 7.16 3.04
CA LEU A 65 4.29 8.21 3.66
C LEU A 65 3.01 8.52 2.87
N LEU A 66 3.06 8.55 1.54
CA LEU A 66 1.88 8.78 0.70
C LEU A 66 0.88 7.63 0.88
N GLU A 67 1.33 6.38 0.79
CA GLU A 67 0.45 5.21 0.96
C GLU A 67 -0.19 5.16 2.35
N TYR A 68 0.59 5.40 3.42
CA TYR A 68 0.04 5.42 4.77
C TYR A 68 -0.98 6.54 4.99
N ARG A 69 -0.87 7.66 4.25
CA ARG A 69 -1.86 8.72 4.30
C ARG A 69 -3.13 8.37 3.54
N MET A 70 -3.02 7.72 2.38
CA MET A 70 -4.19 7.14 1.69
C MET A 70 -4.90 6.11 2.56
N ALA A 71 -4.16 5.18 3.17
CA ALA A 71 -4.70 4.24 4.14
C ALA A 71 -5.45 4.93 5.30
N ARG A 72 -4.94 6.06 5.79
CA ARG A 72 -5.61 6.84 6.84
C ARG A 72 -6.90 7.48 6.35
N ILE A 73 -6.94 7.99 5.12
CA ILE A 73 -8.15 8.52 4.50
C ILE A 73 -9.20 7.42 4.40
N TYR A 74 -8.85 6.25 3.86
CA TYR A 74 -9.78 5.13 3.74
C TYR A 74 -10.25 4.61 5.10
N SER A 75 -9.38 4.58 6.12
CA SER A 75 -9.82 4.29 7.49
C SER A 75 -10.86 5.30 8.00
N GLY A 76 -10.69 6.58 7.67
CA GLY A 76 -11.66 7.62 8.00
C GLY A 76 -12.99 7.43 7.28
N PHE A 77 -12.97 7.09 5.99
CA PHE A 77 -14.18 6.76 5.23
C PHE A 77 -14.89 5.54 5.80
N ALA A 78 -14.17 4.45 6.12
CA ALA A 78 -14.75 3.25 6.72
C ALA A 78 -15.48 3.56 8.04
N LYS A 79 -14.89 4.40 8.89
CA LYS A 79 -15.51 4.84 10.15
C LYS A 79 -16.74 5.70 9.90
N LYS A 80 -16.64 6.66 8.97
CA LYS A 80 -17.74 7.57 8.65
C LYS A 80 -18.95 6.83 8.12
N PHE A 81 -18.74 5.93 7.16
CA PHE A 81 -19.80 5.19 6.50
C PHE A 81 -20.06 3.82 7.14
N HIS A 82 -19.81 3.69 8.46
CA HIS A 82 -19.93 2.41 9.17
C HIS A 82 -21.33 1.79 9.11
N ASP A 83 -22.37 2.62 9.02
CA ASP A 83 -23.78 2.20 8.88
C ASP A 83 -24.09 1.60 7.49
N ASN A 84 -23.23 1.84 6.49
CA ASN A 84 -23.32 1.21 5.18
C ASN A 84 -22.27 0.09 5.09
N GLU A 85 -22.70 -1.15 5.33
CA GLU A 85 -21.79 -2.30 5.44
C GLU A 85 -20.89 -2.49 4.21
N GLU A 86 -21.45 -2.33 3.01
CA GLU A 86 -20.71 -2.50 1.75
C GLU A 86 -19.66 -1.39 1.57
N ALA A 87 -20.02 -0.14 1.86
CA ALA A 87 -19.08 0.99 1.80
C ALA A 87 -17.98 0.83 2.85
N ARG A 88 -18.34 0.50 4.10
CA ARG A 88 -17.38 0.22 5.17
C ARG A 88 -16.40 -0.87 4.74
N LYS A 89 -16.90 -1.99 4.22
CA LYS A 89 -16.08 -3.12 3.77
C LYS A 89 -15.12 -2.72 2.65
N LEU A 90 -15.60 -1.99 1.65
CA LEU A 90 -14.76 -1.47 0.56
C LEU A 90 -13.60 -0.62 1.13
N PHE A 91 -13.92 0.36 1.98
CA PHE A 91 -12.90 1.24 2.53
C PHE A 91 -11.95 0.53 3.51
N ASP A 92 -12.42 -0.44 4.28
CA ASP A 92 -11.57 -1.30 5.12
C ASP A 92 -10.59 -2.13 4.27
N GLU A 93 -11.04 -2.67 3.13
CA GLU A 93 -10.18 -3.40 2.20
C GLU A 93 -9.12 -2.49 1.58
N LEU A 94 -9.53 -1.34 1.01
CA LEU A 94 -8.60 -0.36 0.42
C LEU A 94 -7.58 0.14 1.47
N GLN A 95 -8.02 0.40 2.70
CA GLN A 95 -7.13 0.79 3.79
C GLN A 95 -6.05 -0.26 4.08
N GLN A 96 -6.40 -1.54 4.00
CA GLN A 96 -5.43 -2.62 4.21
C GLN A 96 -4.47 -2.74 3.04
N GLU A 97 -4.95 -2.59 1.80
CA GLU A 97 -4.13 -2.58 0.59
C GLU A 97 -3.07 -1.48 0.68
N GLU A 98 -3.46 -0.23 0.97
CA GLU A 98 -2.51 0.89 1.07
C GLU A 98 -1.53 0.77 2.25
N ARG A 99 -1.90 0.07 3.32
CA ARG A 99 -0.94 -0.26 4.40
C ARG A 99 0.12 -1.24 3.92
N GLU A 100 -0.25 -2.23 3.12
CA GLU A 100 0.70 -3.17 2.55
C GLU A 100 1.62 -2.47 1.54
N HIS A 101 1.11 -1.56 0.71
CA HIS A 101 1.93 -0.73 -0.17
C HIS A 101 2.96 0.10 0.60
N GLY A 102 2.53 0.77 1.68
CA GLY A 102 3.44 1.53 2.53
C GLY A 102 4.54 0.65 3.17
N ARG A 103 4.19 -0.58 3.58
CA ARG A 103 5.16 -1.55 4.13
C ARG A 103 6.13 -2.03 3.07
N LEU A 104 5.66 -2.27 1.85
CA LEU A 104 6.51 -2.64 0.74
C LEU A 104 7.54 -1.54 0.44
N MET A 105 7.10 -0.29 0.39
CA MET A 105 8.00 0.86 0.18
C MET A 105 9.03 1.01 1.30
N GLU A 106 8.63 0.84 2.57
CA GLU A 106 9.59 0.81 3.68
C GLU A 106 10.56 -0.37 3.56
N LEU A 107 10.10 -1.54 3.13
CA LEU A 107 10.98 -2.69 2.95
C LEU A 107 12.00 -2.46 1.84
N CYS A 108 11.57 -1.92 0.69
CA CYS A 108 12.45 -1.51 -0.40
C CYS A 108 13.52 -0.52 0.07
N ARG A 109 13.21 0.33 1.04
CA ARG A 109 14.18 1.25 1.65
C ARG A 109 15.35 0.53 2.33
N TYR A 110 15.18 -0.71 2.79
CA TYR A 110 16.26 -1.49 3.40
C TYR A 110 16.94 -2.42 2.40
N THR A 111 16.19 -2.96 1.44
CA THR A 111 16.65 -4.08 0.60
C THR A 111 17.15 -3.66 -0.78
N VAL A 112 16.76 -2.49 -1.29
CA VAL A 112 17.14 -2.06 -2.64
C VAL A 112 18.61 -1.64 -2.70
N LYS A 113 19.36 -2.28 -3.58
CA LYS A 113 20.75 -1.92 -3.89
C LYS A 113 20.79 -0.70 -4.81
N THR A 114 21.52 0.33 -4.42
CA THR A 114 21.73 1.52 -5.25
C THR A 114 22.51 1.17 -6.51
N ARG A 115 21.89 1.34 -7.68
CA ARG A 115 22.56 1.22 -8.98
C ARG A 115 22.66 2.59 -9.66
N PRO A 116 23.69 2.82 -10.50
CA PRO A 116 23.82 4.04 -11.30
C PRO A 116 22.63 4.32 -12.23
N SER A 117 21.81 3.30 -12.53
CA SER A 117 20.64 3.38 -13.41
C SER A 117 19.36 3.89 -12.73
N LEU A 118 19.39 4.18 -11.42
CA LEU A 118 18.25 4.74 -10.70
C LEU A 118 18.04 6.21 -11.15
N LYS A 119 16.96 6.46 -11.87
CA LYS A 119 16.68 7.74 -12.56
C LYS A 119 15.56 8.54 -11.92
N TYR A 120 14.67 7.92 -11.15
CA TYR A 120 13.51 8.60 -10.57
C TYR A 120 13.57 8.61 -9.05
N THR A 121 13.78 9.80 -8.48
CA THR A 121 13.84 10.07 -7.04
C THR A 121 12.91 11.23 -6.69
N PRO A 122 11.61 10.98 -6.46
CA PRO A 122 10.67 12.01 -6.04
C PRO A 122 11.13 12.68 -4.75
N SER A 123 10.85 13.96 -4.63
CA SER A 123 11.24 14.76 -3.47
C SER A 123 10.09 15.64 -2.99
N VAL A 124 10.05 15.91 -1.69
CA VAL A 124 9.16 16.93 -1.10
C VAL A 124 9.43 18.35 -1.63
N ARG A 125 10.52 18.57 -2.36
CA ARG A 125 10.80 19.83 -3.04
C ARG A 125 10.02 19.97 -4.35
N ASP A 126 9.64 18.84 -4.96
CA ASP A 126 8.91 18.80 -6.22
C ASP A 126 7.53 19.44 -6.04
N PRO A 127 7.13 20.38 -6.92
CA PRO A 127 5.84 21.06 -6.78
C PRO A 127 4.64 20.11 -6.79
N SER A 128 4.66 19.07 -7.64
CA SER A 128 3.56 18.10 -7.74
C SER A 128 3.39 17.31 -6.44
N ILE A 129 4.49 16.80 -5.87
CA ILE A 129 4.51 16.11 -4.57
C ILE A 129 3.96 17.01 -3.46
N ARG A 130 4.35 18.28 -3.42
CA ARG A 130 3.84 19.23 -2.40
C ARG A 130 2.34 19.45 -2.55
N GLN A 131 1.86 19.61 -3.77
CA GLN A 131 0.44 19.78 -4.05
C GLN A 131 -0.35 18.54 -3.63
N MET A 132 0.13 17.35 -3.96
CA MET A 132 -0.45 16.08 -3.55
C MET A 132 -0.51 15.93 -2.02
N LEU A 133 0.59 16.22 -1.31
CA LEU A 133 0.61 16.17 0.15
C LEU A 133 -0.39 17.16 0.79
N GLN A 134 -0.56 18.34 0.19
CA GLN A 134 -1.57 19.30 0.63
C GLN A 134 -2.98 18.82 0.34
N GLU A 135 -3.22 18.21 -0.81
CA GLU A 135 -4.50 17.61 -1.18
C GLU A 135 -4.92 16.50 -0.23
N LEU A 136 -4.04 15.52 0.02
CA LEU A 136 -4.27 14.47 1.01
C LEU A 136 -4.60 15.07 2.39
N ARG A 137 -3.92 16.17 2.78
CA ARG A 137 -4.20 16.86 4.05
C ARG A 137 -5.58 17.52 4.07
N ARG A 138 -6.02 18.08 2.94
CA ARG A 138 -7.34 18.69 2.83
C ARG A 138 -8.44 17.63 2.90
N ILE A 139 -8.26 16.50 2.24
CA ILE A 139 -9.19 15.37 2.28
C ILE A 139 -9.32 14.85 3.71
N GLU A 140 -8.19 14.55 4.38
CA GLU A 140 -8.18 14.06 5.77
C GLU A 140 -8.95 14.95 6.74
N ARG A 141 -8.94 16.27 6.53
CA ARG A 141 -9.62 17.24 7.41
C ARG A 141 -11.12 17.38 7.16
N LYS A 142 -11.60 16.92 6.01
CA LYS A 142 -12.99 17.09 5.57
C LYS A 142 -13.76 15.78 5.55
N ILE A 143 -13.16 14.68 6.00
CA ILE A 143 -13.78 13.35 5.98
C ILE A 143 -15.19 13.41 6.55
N ASP A 144 -15.36 14.04 7.70
CA ASP A 144 -16.64 14.12 8.41
C ASP A 144 -17.72 14.94 7.69
N ASP A 145 -17.35 15.73 6.67
CA ASP A 145 -18.28 16.56 5.89
C ASP A 145 -18.70 15.93 4.55
N LEU A 146 -17.95 14.95 4.03
CA LEU A 146 -18.18 14.37 2.70
C LEU A 146 -19.40 13.44 2.62
N SER A 147 -20.21 13.54 1.58
CA SER A 147 -21.17 12.49 1.23
C SER A 147 -20.46 11.20 0.79
N LEU A 148 -21.18 10.07 0.76
CA LEU A 148 -20.63 8.81 0.24
C LEU A 148 -20.23 8.95 -1.24
N GLY A 149 -21.03 9.66 -2.05
CA GLY A 149 -20.70 9.93 -3.45
C GLY A 149 -19.37 10.66 -3.61
N GLU A 150 -19.16 11.75 -2.85
CA GLU A 150 -17.90 12.50 -2.88
C GLU A 150 -16.71 11.67 -2.39
N ALA A 151 -16.91 10.81 -1.38
CA ALA A 151 -15.86 9.91 -0.91
C ALA A 151 -15.44 8.88 -1.98
N LEU A 152 -16.40 8.35 -2.74
CA LEU A 152 -16.14 7.45 -3.86
C LEU A 152 -15.44 8.17 -5.03
N ASP A 153 -15.87 9.38 -5.38
CA ASP A 153 -15.19 10.20 -6.39
C ASP A 153 -13.74 10.53 -5.99
N ILE A 154 -13.52 10.85 -4.72
CA ILE A 154 -12.16 11.05 -4.18
C ILE A 154 -11.34 9.77 -4.30
N THR A 155 -11.93 8.62 -3.96
CA THR A 155 -11.25 7.32 -4.03
C THR A 155 -10.82 7.01 -5.47
N GLU A 156 -11.70 7.12 -6.45
CA GLU A 156 -11.35 6.92 -7.87
C GLU A 156 -10.18 7.81 -8.30
N ARG A 157 -10.20 9.09 -7.90
CA ARG A 157 -9.15 10.05 -8.24
C ARG A 157 -7.81 9.74 -7.57
N LEU A 158 -7.81 9.24 -6.33
CA LEU A 158 -6.57 8.84 -5.65
C LEU A 158 -5.96 7.60 -6.30
N GLU A 159 -6.77 6.60 -6.63
CA GLU A 159 -6.33 5.36 -7.28
C GLU A 159 -5.86 5.55 -8.74
N GLN A 160 -6.33 6.59 -9.41
CA GLN A 160 -5.85 6.99 -10.74
C GLN A 160 -4.72 8.03 -10.66
N GLY A 161 -4.36 8.45 -9.43
CA GLY A 161 -3.50 9.59 -9.18
C GLY A 161 -2.01 9.32 -9.31
N GLU A 162 -1.24 10.39 -9.16
CA GLU A 162 0.23 10.38 -9.26
C GLU A 162 0.90 9.57 -8.12
N VAL A 163 0.19 9.23 -7.03
CA VAL A 163 0.72 8.31 -5.97
C VAL A 163 1.05 6.95 -6.58
N ASN A 164 0.11 6.32 -7.28
CA ASN A 164 0.32 5.02 -7.93
C ASN A 164 1.43 5.10 -8.99
N THR A 165 1.53 6.22 -9.72
CA THR A 165 2.64 6.43 -10.67
C THR A 165 4.01 6.50 -9.97
N ILE A 166 4.09 7.14 -8.80
CA ILE A 166 5.33 7.23 -8.01
C ILE A 166 5.71 5.83 -7.52
N PHE A 167 4.74 5.12 -6.95
CA PHE A 167 4.90 3.76 -6.46
C PHE A 167 5.45 2.86 -7.56
N ASP A 168 4.78 2.77 -8.70
CA ASP A 168 5.17 1.93 -9.84
C ASP A 168 6.59 2.24 -10.32
N ARG A 169 6.96 3.51 -10.43
CA ARG A 169 8.29 3.93 -10.90
C ARG A 169 9.40 3.59 -9.91
N LEU A 170 9.15 3.72 -8.61
CA LEU A 170 10.11 3.31 -7.58
C LEU A 170 10.25 1.79 -7.54
N LEU A 171 9.15 1.10 -7.73
CA LEU A 171 9.09 -0.34 -7.71
C LEU A 171 9.81 -0.99 -8.91
N GLN A 172 9.61 -0.47 -10.13
CA GLN A 172 10.35 -0.87 -11.33
C GLN A 172 11.88 -0.70 -11.23
N GLN A 173 12.31 0.16 -10.31
CA GLN A 173 13.71 0.48 -10.06
C GLN A 173 14.39 -0.44 -9.03
N ALA A 174 13.61 -1.19 -8.24
CA ALA A 174 14.13 -2.19 -7.31
C ALA A 174 14.64 -3.42 -8.09
N ASP A 175 15.94 -3.74 -7.96
CA ASP A 175 16.56 -4.86 -8.68
C ASP A 175 16.32 -6.24 -8.03
N GLN A 176 16.24 -7.26 -8.87
CA GLN A 176 15.38 -8.42 -8.70
C GLN A 176 15.97 -9.67 -7.99
N SER A 177 17.13 -9.59 -7.32
CA SER A 177 17.74 -10.84 -6.81
C SER A 177 16.98 -11.48 -5.63
N GLU A 178 16.17 -10.72 -4.91
CA GLU A 178 15.31 -11.21 -3.81
C GLU A 178 13.81 -11.09 -4.16
N SER A 179 13.48 -10.67 -5.40
CA SER A 179 12.18 -10.10 -5.76
C SER A 179 11.15 -11.05 -6.31
N ARG A 180 11.36 -12.35 -6.50
CA ARG A 180 10.26 -13.20 -7.02
C ARG A 180 9.02 -13.22 -6.12
N VAL A 181 9.24 -13.16 -4.81
CA VAL A 181 8.17 -13.09 -3.80
C VAL A 181 7.57 -11.69 -3.73
N PHE A 182 8.37 -10.65 -4.00
CA PHE A 182 7.89 -9.27 -4.11
C PHE A 182 7.15 -9.04 -5.44
N GLU A 183 7.59 -9.62 -6.55
CA GLU A 183 6.96 -9.60 -7.87
C GLU A 183 5.55 -10.17 -7.84
N GLU A 184 5.32 -11.27 -7.11
CA GLU A 184 3.97 -11.81 -6.92
C GLU A 184 3.06 -10.88 -6.11
N GLN A 185 3.61 -10.14 -5.13
CA GLN A 185 2.86 -9.10 -4.41
C GLN A 185 2.67 -7.82 -5.25
N MET A 186 3.66 -7.47 -6.05
CA MET A 186 3.71 -6.27 -6.89
C MET A 186 2.78 -6.36 -8.11
N HIS A 187 2.73 -7.50 -8.79
CA HIS A 187 1.82 -7.75 -9.91
C HIS A 187 0.34 -7.65 -9.51
N GLN A 188 0.05 -7.76 -8.20
CA GLN A 188 -1.31 -7.56 -7.68
C GLN A 188 -1.61 -6.07 -7.46
N THR A 189 -0.63 -5.29 -7.01
CA THR A 189 -0.74 -3.83 -6.88
C THR A 189 -0.97 -3.15 -8.24
N GLU A 190 -0.36 -3.66 -9.32
CA GLU A 190 -0.55 -3.15 -10.70
C GLU A 190 -2.03 -3.20 -11.19
N GLY A 191 -2.91 -3.94 -10.50
CA GLY A 191 -4.34 -4.04 -10.83
C GLY A 191 -5.24 -2.91 -10.29
N HIS A 192 -4.75 -2.04 -9.40
CA HIS A 192 -5.57 -1.05 -8.68
C HIS A 192 -6.34 -0.09 -9.58
N GLY A 193 -5.66 0.48 -10.58
CA GLY A 193 -6.24 1.45 -11.52
C GLY A 193 -7.41 0.92 -12.36
N THR A 194 -7.62 -0.40 -12.41
CA THR A 194 -8.76 -1.03 -13.12
C THR A 194 -9.75 -1.73 -12.21
N THR A 195 -9.31 -2.26 -11.06
CA THR A 195 -10.15 -3.03 -10.14
C THR A 195 -10.93 -2.14 -9.18
N VAL A 196 -10.34 -1.04 -8.69
CA VAL A 196 -11.04 -0.14 -7.76
C VAL A 196 -12.21 0.60 -8.44
N PRO A 197 -12.06 1.17 -9.65
CA PRO A 197 -13.21 1.78 -10.35
C PRO A 197 -14.37 0.82 -10.57
N ARG A 198 -14.10 -0.46 -10.86
CA ARG A 198 -15.14 -1.49 -11.00
C ARG A 198 -15.85 -1.78 -9.68
N ARG A 199 -15.12 -1.88 -8.56
CA ARG A 199 -15.68 -2.08 -7.22
C ARG A 199 -16.55 -0.89 -6.81
N ILE A 200 -16.11 0.33 -7.11
CA ILE A 200 -16.87 1.55 -6.84
C ILE A 200 -18.14 1.60 -7.70
N GLN A 201 -18.05 1.30 -9.00
CA GLN A 201 -19.21 1.25 -9.87
C GLN A 201 -20.25 0.23 -9.38
N ALA A 202 -19.82 -0.98 -8.99
CA ALA A 202 -20.70 -1.99 -8.43
C ALA A 202 -21.36 -1.53 -7.11
N LEU A 203 -20.64 -0.78 -6.27
CA LEU A 203 -21.20 -0.21 -5.05
C LEU A 203 -22.25 0.88 -5.38
N ARG A 204 -21.97 1.78 -6.33
CA ARG A 204 -22.93 2.82 -6.76
C ARG A 204 -24.23 2.20 -7.25
N GLU A 205 -24.15 1.14 -8.07
CA GLU A 205 -25.33 0.44 -8.58
C GLU A 205 -26.19 -0.16 -7.46
N LYS A 206 -25.56 -0.80 -6.47
CA LYS A 206 -26.26 -1.37 -5.31
C LYS A 206 -26.91 -0.31 -4.42
N VAL A 207 -26.21 0.80 -4.16
CA VAL A 207 -26.72 1.89 -3.31
C VAL A 207 -27.89 2.60 -4.00
N CYS A 208 -27.83 2.81 -5.31
CA CYS A 208 -28.96 3.35 -6.08
C CYS A 208 -30.16 2.39 -6.07
N ALA A 209 -29.94 1.09 -6.23
CA ALA A 209 -31.02 0.09 -6.22
C ALA A 209 -31.73 -0.02 -4.86
N ALA A 210 -31.04 0.25 -3.75
CA ALA A 210 -31.62 0.23 -2.40
C ALA A 210 -32.42 1.51 -2.04
N ALA A 211 -32.31 2.57 -2.85
CA ALA A 211 -32.98 3.85 -2.64
C ALA A 211 -34.25 4.02 -3.52
N CYS A 212 -34.54 3.06 -4.39
CA CYS A 212 -35.76 2.98 -5.22
C CYS A 212 -36.75 1.96 -4.64
#